data_AF-A0A1Y1MGT6-F1
#
_entry.id   AF-A0A1Y1MGT6-F1
#
_cell.length_a   1.000
_cell.length_b   1.000
_cell.length_c   1.000
_cell.angle_alpha   90.00
_cell.angle_beta   90.00
_cell.angle_gamma   90.00
#
_symmetry.space_group_name_H-M   'P 1'
#
loop_
_entity.id
_entity.type
_entity.pdbx_description
1 polymer ?
#
loop_
_entity_poly.entity_id
_entity_poly.type
_entity_poly.pdbx_seq_one_letter_code
_entity_poly.pdbx_strand_id
1 'polypeptide(L)'
;LGSLAMGTVLGWTANISEDMKQFTYNGINIDDDSVGWIGSFATLGAAASCLPIAFFCNIVGRKRAMICLTAPFMVGWLLVVFAKWLWMMYLGRFLTGFAGGAFCVA
;
A
#
# COMPACT_ATOMS: atom_id res chain seq x y z
N LEU A 1 -6.65 10.47 10.14
CA LEU A 1 -6.74 9.04 9.74
C LEU A 1 -5.75 8.69 8.64
N GLY A 2 -5.67 9.47 7.55
CA GLY A 2 -4.68 9.24 6.48
C GLY A 2 -3.21 9.17 6.93
N SER A 3 -2.78 10.08 7.82
CA SER A 3 -1.43 10.06 8.38
C SER A 3 -1.11 8.82 9.22
N LEU A 4 -2.08 8.33 10.01
CA LEU A 4 -1.95 7.08 10.76
C LEU A 4 -1.91 5.88 9.82
N ALA A 5 -2.73 5.86 8.78
CA ALA A 5 -2.74 4.82 7.75
C ALA A 5 -1.40 4.75 7.00
N MET A 6 -0.81 5.90 6.65
CA MET A 6 0.52 5.94 6.04
C MET A 6 1.61 5.50 7.02
N GLY A 7 1.49 5.92 8.29
CA GLY A 7 2.40 5.51 9.37
C GLY A 7 2.41 4.00 9.60
N THR A 8 1.27 3.31 9.54
CA THR A 8 1.21 1.85 9.66
C THR A 8 1.78 1.14 8.44
N VAL A 9 1.58 1.67 7.22
CA VAL A 9 2.20 1.11 6.00
C VAL A 9 3.72 1.18 6.08
N LEU A 10 4.27 2.34 6.47
CA LEU A 10 5.72 2.53 6.65
C LEU A 10 6.26 1.68 7.81
N GLY A 11 5.59 1.70 8.96
CA GLY A 11 5.98 0.94 10.15
C GLY A 11 6.00 -0.57 9.91
N TRP A 12 5.04 -1.12 9.15
CA TRP A 12 5.09 -2.53 8.78
C TRP A 12 6.30 -2.85 7.90
N THR A 13 6.68 -1.97 6.98
CA THR A 13 7.82 -2.20 6.08
C THR A 13 9.14 -2.24 6.85
N ALA A 14 9.23 -1.51 7.97
CA ALA A 14 10.39 -1.55 8.86
C ALA A 14 10.44 -2.81 9.76
N ASN A 15 9.29 -3.38 10.13
CA ASN A 15 9.24 -4.60 10.94
C ASN A 15 9.43 -5.87 10.08
N ILE A 16 8.80 -5.89 8.89
CA ILE A 16 8.83 -7.04 8.00
C ILE A 16 10.22 -7.28 7.40
N SER A 17 11.09 -6.28 7.37
CA SER A 17 12.42 -6.38 6.75
C SER A 17 13.33 -7.40 7.44
N GLU A 18 13.11 -7.72 8.72
CA GLU A 18 13.83 -8.80 9.39
C GLU A 18 13.26 -10.18 9.02
N ASP A 19 11.93 -10.34 9.01
CA ASP A 19 11.26 -11.60 8.63
C ASP A 19 11.44 -11.93 7.13
N MET A 20 11.49 -10.92 6.25
CA MET A 20 11.75 -11.12 4.83
C MET A 20 13.19 -11.60 4.56
N LYS A 21 14.16 -11.15 5.36
CA LYS A 21 15.57 -11.61 5.29
C LYS A 21 15.75 -13.04 5.80
N GLN A 22 14.81 -13.56 6.57
CA GLN A 22 14.80 -14.95 7.00
C GLN A 22 14.23 -15.92 5.94
N PHE A 23 14.01 -15.45 4.69
CA PHE A 23 13.59 -16.24 3.51
C PHE A 23 12.27 -17.01 3.66
N THR A 24 11.51 -16.80 4.74
CA THR A 24 10.31 -17.59 5.03
C THR A 24 9.15 -16.68 5.40
N TYR A 25 8.58 -15.99 4.41
CA TYR A 25 7.24 -15.44 4.55
C TYR A 25 6.26 -16.37 3.82
N ASN A 26 5.48 -17.13 4.59
CA ASN A 26 4.43 -18.01 4.05
C ASN A 26 4.91 -19.08 3.03
N GLY A 27 6.19 -19.48 3.10
CA GLY A 27 6.81 -20.45 2.18
C GLY A 27 7.30 -19.86 0.85
N ILE A 28 7.41 -18.54 0.75
CA ILE A 28 7.84 -17.82 -0.46
C ILE A 28 9.30 -17.35 -0.25
N ASN A 29 10.19 -17.76 -1.15
CA ASN A 29 11.55 -17.21 -1.20
C ASN A 29 11.48 -15.75 -1.65
N ILE A 30 11.78 -14.84 -0.74
CA ILE A 30 11.88 -13.41 -1.01
C ILE A 30 13.36 -13.07 -1.10
N ASP A 31 13.78 -12.62 -2.27
CA ASP A 31 15.14 -12.16 -2.52
C ASP A 31 15.33 -10.72 -2.00
N ASP A 32 16.55 -10.32 -1.65
CA ASP A 32 16.85 -8.97 -1.14
C ASP A 32 16.42 -7.88 -2.15
N ASP A 33 16.59 -8.13 -3.46
CA ASP A 33 16.10 -7.23 -4.51
C ASP A 33 14.57 -7.05 -4.44
N SER A 34 13.85 -8.12 -4.12
CA SER A 34 12.39 -8.11 -4.05
C SER A 34 11.87 -7.22 -2.93
N VAL A 35 12.58 -7.14 -1.80
CA VAL A 35 12.24 -6.25 -0.67
C VAL A 35 12.33 -4.77 -1.09
N GLY A 36 13.35 -4.41 -1.87
CA GLY A 36 13.49 -3.05 -2.43
C GLY A 36 12.33 -2.68 -3.36
N TRP A 37 11.87 -3.65 -4.18
CA TRP A 37 10.70 -3.47 -5.03
C TRP A 37 9.41 -3.28 -4.23
N ILE A 38 9.19 -4.01 -3.14
CA ILE A 38 8.00 -3.89 -2.27
C ILE A 38 7.84 -2.46 -1.75
N GLY A 39 8.94 -1.83 -1.31
CA GLY A 39 8.95 -0.43 -0.89
C GLY A 39 8.68 0.53 -2.06
N SER A 40 9.30 0.27 -3.21
CA SER A 40 9.16 1.09 -4.43
C SER A 40 7.75 1.06 -5.00
N PHE A 41 7.04 -0.07 -4.92
CA PHE A 41 5.65 -0.15 -5.36
C PHE A 41 4.69 0.68 -4.51
N ALA A 42 4.98 0.85 -3.21
CA ALA A 42 4.20 1.72 -2.35
C ALA A 42 4.38 3.21 -2.73
N THR A 43 5.61 3.64 -3.04
CA THR A 43 5.88 5.01 -3.51
C THR A 43 5.34 5.25 -4.92
N LEU A 44 5.42 4.27 -5.81
CA LEU A 44 4.77 4.29 -7.13
C LEU A 44 3.26 4.43 -7.02
N GLY A 45 2.62 3.67 -6.13
CA GLY A 45 1.18 3.79 -5.87
C GLY A 45 0.81 5.19 -5.38
N ALA A 46 1.59 5.75 -4.46
CA ALA A 46 1.37 7.10 -3.97
C ALA A 46 1.52 8.15 -5.08
N ALA A 47 2.57 8.06 -5.91
CA ALA A 47 2.77 8.97 -7.04
C ALA A 47 1.64 8.86 -8.08
N ALA A 48 1.21 7.63 -8.37
CA ALA A 48 0.10 7.36 -9.28
C ALA A 48 -1.24 7.89 -8.76
N SER A 49 -1.41 8.02 -7.44
CA SER A 49 -2.65 8.54 -6.84
C SER A 49 -2.83 10.05 -7.01
N CYS A 50 -1.75 10.82 -7.14
CA CYS A 50 -1.81 12.30 -7.21
C CYS A 50 -2.66 12.82 -8.37
N LEU A 51 -2.56 12.21 -9.56
CA LEU A 51 -3.28 12.63 -10.76
C LEU A 51 -4.80 12.31 -10.70
N PRO A 52 -5.22 11.04 -10.50
CA PRO A 52 -6.63 10.68 -10.50
C PRO A 52 -7.37 11.24 -9.28
N ILE A 53 -6.73 11.35 -8.11
CA ILE A 53 -7.44 11.71 -6.89
C ILE A 53 -7.90 13.16 -6.86
N ALA A 54 -7.12 14.07 -7.45
CA ALA A 54 -7.50 15.47 -7.58
C ALA A 54 -8.79 15.63 -8.41
N PHE A 55 -8.92 14.85 -9.49
CA PHE A 55 -10.13 14.81 -10.31
C PHE A 55 -11.29 14.12 -9.59
N PHE A 56 -11.03 12.98 -8.95
CA PHE A 56 -12.04 12.19 -8.25
C PHE A 56 -12.65 12.94 -7.06
N CYS A 57 -11.83 13.65 -6.27
CA CYS A 57 -12.30 14.48 -5.16
C CYS A 57 -13.20 15.63 -5.60
N ASN A 58 -12.94 16.19 -6.79
CA ASN A 58 -13.73 17.30 -7.34
C ASN A 58 -15.12 16.85 -7.80
N ILE A 59 -15.24 15.62 -8.35
CA ILE A 59 -16.52 15.05 -8.80
C ILE A 59 -17.34 14.47 -7.65
N VAL A 60 -16.72 13.68 -6.78
CA VAL A 60 -17.43 12.89 -5.76
C VAL A 60 -17.63 13.65 -4.44
N GLY A 61 -16.84 14.71 -4.23
CA GLY A 61 -16.80 15.49 -3.01
C GLY A 61 -15.93 14.87 -1.91
N ARG A 62 -15.21 15.71 -1.16
CA ARG A 62 -14.19 15.31 -0.16
C ARG A 62 -14.63 14.23 0.83
N LYS A 63 -15.85 14.32 1.39
CA LYS A 63 -16.34 13.36 2.40
C LYS A 63 -16.55 11.96 1.83
N ARG A 64 -17.08 11.85 0.61
CA ARG A 64 -17.35 10.55 -0.04
C ARG A 64 -16.08 9.93 -0.60
N ALA A 65 -15.15 10.76 -1.10
CA ALA A 65 -13.82 10.31 -1.54
C ALA A 65 -13.05 9.63 -0.39
N MET A 66 -13.05 10.23 0.81
CA MET A 66 -12.39 9.62 1.98
C MET A 66 -12.97 8.24 2.34
N ILE A 67 -14.29 8.08 2.31
CA ILE A 67 -14.93 6.78 2.60
C ILE A 67 -14.61 5.76 1.51
N CYS A 68 -14.62 6.17 0.23
CA CYS A 68 -14.25 5.29 -0.88
C CYS A 68 -12.79 4.82 -0.78
N LEU A 69 -11.87 5.65 -0.30
CA LEU A 69 -10.44 5.32 -0.17
C LEU A 69 -10.14 4.36 1.00
N THR A 70 -11.02 4.29 2.00
CA THR A 70 -10.88 3.29 3.07
C THR A 70 -11.04 1.87 2.55
N ALA A 71 -11.89 1.65 1.54
CA ALA A 71 -12.11 0.34 0.93
C ALA A 71 -10.84 -0.24 0.26
N PRO A 72 -10.16 0.43 -0.70
CA PRO A 72 -8.93 -0.07 -1.30
C PRO A 72 -7.79 -0.17 -0.28
N PHE A 73 -7.78 0.67 0.77
CA PHE A 73 -6.82 0.52 1.86
C PHE A 73 -7.01 -0.81 2.62
N MET A 74 -8.25 -1.13 3.01
CA MET A 74 -8.58 -2.42 3.65
C MET A 74 -8.26 -3.61 2.74
N VAL A 75 -8.61 -3.52 1.45
CA VAL A 75 -8.32 -4.56 0.46
C VAL A 75 -6.81 -4.76 0.28
N GLY A 76 -6.03 -3.67 0.24
CA GLY A 76 -4.58 -3.73 0.14
C GLY A 76 -3.94 -4.47 1.32
N TRP A 77 -4.39 -4.22 2.55
CA TRP A 77 -3.93 -4.97 3.73
C TRP A 77 -4.36 -6.43 3.73
N LEU A 78 -5.59 -6.72 3.31
CA LEU A 78 -6.07 -8.09 3.15
C LEU A 78 -5.20 -8.87 2.15
N LEU A 79 -4.83 -8.25 1.03
CA LEU A 79 -3.93 -8.85 0.04
C LEU A 79 -2.55 -9.16 0.61
N VAL A 80 -2.02 -8.28 1.46
CA VAL A 80 -0.71 -8.47 2.12
C VAL A 80 -0.77 -9.62 3.13
N VAL A 81 -1.83 -9.71 3.94
CA VAL A 81 -2.00 -10.77 4.94
C VAL A 81 -2.21 -12.14 4.29
N PHE A 82 -3.02 -12.21 3.24
CA PHE A 82 -3.28 -13.45 2.49
C PHE A 82 -2.28 -13.71 1.35
N ALA A 83 -1.15 -12.99 1.31
CA ALA A 83 -0.20 -13.11 0.24
C ALA A 83 0.39 -14.53 0.18
N LYS A 84 0.14 -15.22 -0.93
CA LYS A 84 0.72 -16.53 -1.27
C LYS A 84 1.79 -16.46 -2.36
N TRP A 85 1.88 -15.32 -3.06
CA TRP A 85 2.85 -15.05 -4.12
C TRP A 85 3.42 -13.63 -3.98
N LEU A 86 4.66 -13.41 -4.43
CA LEU A 86 5.29 -12.08 -4.46
C LEU A 86 4.43 -11.02 -5.17
N TRP A 87 3.75 -11.41 -6.25
CA TRP A 87 2.87 -10.51 -7.00
C TRP A 87 1.72 -9.95 -6.15
N MET A 88 1.16 -10.74 -5.21
CA MET A 88 0.10 -10.25 -4.30
C MET A 88 0.64 -9.22 -3.31
N MET A 89 1.89 -9.38 -2.85
CA MET A 89 2.58 -8.38 -2.03
C MET A 89 2.78 -7.08 -2.79
N TYR A 90 3.28 -7.14 -4.03
CA TYR A 90 3.46 -5.94 -4.86
C TYR A 90 2.14 -5.22 -5.11
N LEU A 91 1.09 -5.96 -5.47
CA LEU A 91 -0.23 -5.39 -5.71
C LEU A 91 -0.83 -4.78 -4.44
N GLY A 92 -0.70 -5.46 -3.29
CA GLY A 92 -1.14 -4.96 -1.99
C GLY A 92 -0.41 -3.69 -1.57
N ARG A 93 0.91 -3.60 -1.81
CA ARG A 93 1.72 -2.39 -1.57
C ARG A 93 1.33 -1.24 -2.48
N PHE A 94 1.09 -1.53 -3.76
CA PHE A 94 0.60 -0.53 -4.70
C PHE A 94 -0.76 0.04 -4.27
N LEU A 95 -1.71 -0.82 -3.87
CA LEU A 95 -3.04 -0.42 -3.40
C LEU A 95 -3.00 0.38 -2.09
N THR A 96 -2.22 -0.07 -1.10
CA THR A 96 -2.05 0.65 0.17
C THR A 96 -1.34 1.98 -0.02
N GLY A 97 -0.31 2.03 -0.89
CA GLY A 97 0.37 3.27 -1.28
C GLY A 97 -0.54 4.23 -2.04
N PHE A 98 -1.36 3.72 -2.97
CA PHE A 98 -2.34 4.52 -3.71
C PHE A 98 -3.39 5.13 -2.77
N ALA A 99 -3.95 4.33 -1.86
CA ALA A 99 -4.90 4.84 -0.88
C ALA A 99 -4.25 5.82 0.11
N GLY A 100 -3.03 5.52 0.58
CA GLY A 100 -2.24 6.40 1.45
C GLY A 100 -1.92 7.75 0.82
N GLY A 101 -1.44 7.75 -0.43
CA GLY A 101 -1.17 8.98 -1.19
C GLY A 101 -2.44 9.78 -1.45
N ALA A 102 -3.53 9.10 -1.80
CA ALA A 102 -4.83 9.72 -1.99
C ALA A 102 -5.36 10.42 -0.73
N PHE A 103 -5.17 9.83 0.46
CA PHE A 103 -5.53 10.48 1.74
C PHE A 103 -4.70 11.72 2.05
N CYS A 104 -3.51 11.85 1.48
CA CYS A 104 -2.66 13.02 1.68
C CYS A 104 -3.08 14.20 0.79
N VAL A 105 -3.76 13.93 -0.32
CA VAL A 105 -4.21 14.93 -1.30
C VAL A 105 -5.67 15.36 -1.09
N ALA A 106 -6.52 14.47 -0.58
CA ALA A 106 -7.95 14.70 -0.34
C ALA A 106 -8.25 15.51 0.94
#